data_AF-A0A4Y2X1Y2-F1
#
_entry.id   AF-A0A4Y2X1Y2-F1
#
_cell.length_a   1.000
_cell.length_b   1.000
_cell.length_c   1.000
_cell.angle_alpha   90.00
_cell.angle_beta   90.00
_cell.angle_gamma   90.00
#
_symmetry.space_group_name_H-M   'P 1'
#
loop_
_entity.id
_entity.type
_entity.pdbx_description
1 polymer ?
#
loop_
_entity_poly.entity_id
_entity_poly.type
_entity_poly.pdbx_seq_one_letter_code
_entity_poly.pdbx_strand_id
1 'polypeptide(L)' 'MTDAEESLEQWNKIFLICIAIILSSGVLFCLFGSADVQPWNFPSTDDSERNSPKDESLKSGSKECTLSEETSIHL' A
#
# COMPACT_ATOMS: atom_id res chain seq x y z
N MET A 1 40.83 -6.15 27.02
CA MET A 1 40.82 -5.13 25.95
C MET A 1 39.79 -5.61 24.94
N THR A 2 38.49 -5.43 25.24
CA THR A 2 37.36 -6.02 24.48
C THR A 2 36.07 -5.19 24.65
N ASP A 3 36.16 -3.87 24.79
CA ASP A 3 34.96 -3.01 24.88
C ASP A 3 34.30 -2.77 23.51
N ALA A 4 35.07 -2.87 22.42
CA ALA A 4 34.58 -2.66 21.06
C ALA A 4 33.71 -3.84 20.55
N GLU A 5 34.08 -5.06 20.91
CA GLU A 5 33.36 -6.29 20.52
C GLU A 5 31.95 -6.31 21.13
N GLU A 6 31.84 -5.95 22.42
CA GLU A 6 30.54 -5.93 23.11
C GLU A 6 29.58 -4.89 22.49
N SER A 7 30.10 -3.72 22.11
CA SER A 7 29.31 -2.66 21.46
C SER A 7 28.75 -3.10 20.11
N LEU A 8 29.56 -3.78 19.28
CA LEU A 8 29.10 -4.27 17.98
C LEU A 8 28.01 -5.34 18.10
N GLU A 9 28.16 -6.25 19.06
CA GLU A 9 27.14 -7.28 19.35
C GLU A 9 25.84 -6.67 19.88
N GLN A 10 25.92 -5.65 20.72
CA GLN A 10 24.76 -4.90 21.21
C GLN A 10 24.03 -4.19 20.06
N TRP A 11 24.76 -3.52 19.17
CA TRP A 11 24.16 -2.86 18.00
C TRP A 11 23.47 -3.86 17.08
N ASN A 12 24.06 -5.03 16.84
CA ASN A 12 23.44 -6.07 16.02
C ASN A 12 22.08 -6.52 16.59
N LYS A 13 21.97 -6.67 17.93
CA LYS A 13 20.68 -6.96 18.57
C LYS A 13 19.65 -5.86 18.32
N ILE A 14 20.04 -4.59 18.43
CA ILE A 14 19.13 -3.46 18.16
C ILE A 14 18.64 -3.50 16.71
N PHE A 15 19.53 -3.75 15.76
CA PHE A 15 19.15 -3.90 14.34
C PHE A 15 18.16 -5.04 14.13
N LEU A 16 18.39 -6.21 14.74
CA LEU A 16 17.47 -7.34 14.64
C LEU A 16 16.09 -7.01 15.21
N ILE A 17 16.03 -6.29 16.34
CA ILE A 17 14.76 -5.84 16.93
C ILE A 17 14.05 -4.85 16.00
N CYS A 18 14.77 -3.88 15.43
CA CYS A 18 14.21 -2.93 14.48
C CYS A 18 13.64 -3.63 13.24
N ILE A 19 14.39 -4.58 12.68
CA ILE A 19 13.94 -5.40 11.54
C ILE A 19 12.67 -6.17 11.92
N ALA A 20 12.66 -6.82 13.09
CA ALA A 20 11.49 -7.56 13.56
C ALA A 20 10.26 -6.67 13.68
N ILE A 21 10.40 -5.45 14.23
CA ILE A 21 9.28 -4.50 14.36
C ILE A 21 8.77 -4.07 12.98
N ILE A 22 9.66 -3.65 12.07
CA ILE A 22 9.29 -3.19 10.72
C ILE A 22 8.63 -4.32 9.91
N LEU A 23 9.18 -5.53 9.97
CA LEU A 23 8.57 -6.68 9.31
C LEU A 23 7.23 -7.02 9.92
N SER A 24 7.12 -7.02 11.25
CA SER A 24 5.86 -7.33 11.93
C SER A 24 4.75 -6.34 11.59
N SER A 25 5.06 -5.04 11.52
CA SER A 25 4.09 -4.02 11.12
C SER A 25 3.67 -4.18 9.66
N GLY A 26 4.62 -4.49 8.77
CA GLY A 26 4.35 -4.82 7.37
C GLY A 26 3.45 -6.05 7.22
N VAL A 27 3.71 -7.12 7.98
CA VAL A 27 2.88 -8.34 7.98
C VAL A 27 1.48 -8.05 8.51
N LEU A 28 1.35 -7.31 9.61
CA LEU A 28 0.04 -6.90 10.13
C LEU A 28 -0.74 -6.07 9.10
N PHE A 29 -0.07 -5.15 8.41
CA PHE A 29 -0.68 -4.39 7.32
C PHE A 29 -1.08 -5.29 6.14
N CYS A 30 -0.28 -6.30 5.77
CA CYS A 30 -0.65 -7.24 4.71
C CYS A 30 -1.86 -8.12 5.09
N LEU A 31 -2.01 -8.47 6.37
CA LEU A 31 -3.10 -9.32 6.85
C LEU A 31 -4.42 -8.55 7.04
N PHE A 32 -4.35 -7.31 7.54
CA PHE A 32 -5.53 -6.55 7.95
C PHE A 32 -5.75 -5.24 7.16
N GLY A 33 -4.72 -4.75 6.48
CA GLY A 33 -4.78 -3.51 5.73
C GLY A 33 -5.46 -3.69 4.38
N SER A 34 -6.08 -2.62 3.90
CA SER A 34 -6.57 -2.51 2.53
C SER A 34 -5.87 -1.35 1.85
N ALA A 35 -5.43 -1.58 0.60
CA ALA A 35 -4.84 -0.54 -0.25
C ALA A 35 -5.91 0.22 -1.07
N ASP A 36 -7.19 -0.08 -0.86
CA ASP A 36 -8.29 0.61 -1.53
C ASP A 36 -8.55 2.00 -0.93
N VAL A 37 -9.12 2.89 -1.74
CA VAL A 37 -9.49 4.24 -1.29
C VAL A 37 -10.62 4.12 -0.29
N GLN A 38 -10.34 4.44 0.97
CA GLN A 38 -11.30 4.27 2.05
C GLN A 38 -12.50 5.22 1.89
N PRO A 39 -13.71 4.82 2.28
CA PRO A 39 -14.95 5.56 1.96
C PRO A 39 -15.04 6.95 2.60
N TRP A 40 -14.34 7.17 3.71
CA TRP A 40 -14.22 8.50 4.35
C TRP A 40 -13.24 9.45 3.64
N ASN A 41 -12.55 9.00 2.60
CA ASN A 41 -11.65 9.84 1.82
C ASN A 41 -12.40 10.87 0.96
N PHE A 42 -13.69 10.64 0.68
CA PHE A 42 -14.51 11.58 -0.09
C PHE A 42 -15.31 12.49 0.86
N PRO A 43 -15.41 13.80 0.56
CA PRO A 43 -16.27 14.68 1.33
C PRO A 43 -17.72 14.18 1.24
N SER A 44 -18.40 14.08 2.39
CA SER A 44 -19.82 13.77 2.45
C SER A 44 -20.55 14.75 1.54
N THR A 45 -21.16 14.23 0.47
CA THR A 45 -21.96 15.03 -0.46
C THR A 45 -23.30 15.33 0.21
N ASP A 46 -23.30 16.07 1.30
CA ASP A 46 -24.52 16.56 1.97
C ASP A 46 -24.77 18.05 1.72
N ASP A 47 -23.92 18.74 0.94
CA ASP A 47 -24.10 20.18 0.66
C ASP A 47 -24.12 20.54 -0.85
N SER A 48 -24.36 19.58 -1.75
CA SER A 48 -24.46 19.90 -3.20
C SER A 48 -25.67 19.29 -3.91
N GLU A 49 -26.84 19.33 -3.27
CA GLU A 49 -28.12 19.13 -3.97
C GLU A 49 -28.89 20.46 -4.07
N ARG A 50 -28.41 21.39 -4.90
CA ARG A 50 -29.26 22.45 -5.48
C ARG A 50 -28.74 23.03 -6.82
N ASN A 51 -28.58 22.19 -7.85
CA ASN A 51 -29.06 22.45 -9.23
C ASN A 51 -28.74 21.27 -10.18
N SER A 52 -29.77 20.80 -10.86
CA SER A 52 -29.92 19.69 -11.84
C SER A 52 -29.08 19.85 -13.15
N PRO A 53 -29.20 19.00 -14.21
CA PRO A 53 -29.89 17.70 -14.41
C PRO A 53 -29.03 16.59 -15.11
N LYS A 54 -29.66 15.42 -15.27
CA LYS A 54 -29.22 14.13 -15.86
C LYS A 54 -28.71 14.19 -17.31
N ASP A 55 -27.72 13.35 -17.64
CA ASP A 55 -27.53 12.67 -18.94
C ASP A 55 -26.66 11.41 -18.73
N GLU A 56 -27.29 10.23 -18.69
CA GLU A 56 -27.20 9.16 -19.70
C GLU A 56 -25.84 8.44 -19.84
N SER A 57 -25.85 7.18 -19.40
CA SER A 57 -25.35 5.99 -20.10
C SER A 57 -24.01 6.07 -20.84
N LEU A 58 -23.00 5.38 -20.29
CA LEU A 58 -22.18 4.48 -21.10
C LEU A 58 -21.69 3.28 -20.28
N LYS A 59 -22.46 2.19 -20.43
CA LYS A 59 -22.03 0.82 -20.21
C LYS A 59 -20.86 0.52 -21.15
N SER A 60 -19.69 0.23 -20.62
CA SER A 60 -18.74 -0.65 -21.31
C SER A 60 -17.81 -1.28 -20.29
N GLY A 61 -17.93 -2.59 -20.13
CA GLY A 61 -16.99 -3.35 -19.33
C GLY A 61 -15.58 -3.23 -19.90
N SER A 62 -14.60 -3.65 -19.12
CA SER A 62 -13.91 -4.89 -19.46
C SER A 62 -12.70 -5.15 -18.55
N LYS A 63 -12.51 -6.44 -18.27
CA LYS A 63 -11.27 -7.22 -18.16
C LYS A 63 -10.23 -6.83 -17.08
N GLU A 64 -10.29 -7.61 -15.98
CA GLU A 64 -9.25 -8.57 -15.60
C GLU A 64 -7.81 -8.15 -15.93
N CYS A 65 -7.05 -7.76 -14.90
CA CYS A 65 -5.64 -7.40 -15.03
C CYS A 65 -4.78 -8.67 -14.87
N THR A 66 -4.53 -9.38 -15.96
CA THR A 66 -3.44 -10.35 -16.03
C THR A 66 -2.19 -9.65 -16.55
N LEU A 67 -1.28 -9.34 -15.63
CA LEU A 67 0.12 -9.04 -15.95
C LEU A 67 0.77 -10.36 -16.43
N SER A 68 1.08 -10.46 -17.72
CA SER A 68 2.06 -11.44 -18.20
C SER A 68 2.90 -10.87 -19.33
N GLU A 69 4.19 -11.03 -19.13
CA GLU A 69 5.24 -11.13 -20.16
C GLU A 69 5.77 -9.82 -20.76
N GLU A 70 6.66 -9.22 -20.00
CA GLU A 70 7.96 -8.80 -20.51
C GLU A 70 8.54 -9.81 -21.52
N THR A 71 8.58 -9.44 -22.80
CA THR A 71 9.70 -9.72 -23.71
C THR A 71 9.38 -9.17 -25.10
N SER A 72 10.27 -8.33 -25.61
CA SER A 72 10.84 -8.39 -26.96
C SER A 72 11.02 -7.00 -27.55
N ILE A 73 12.25 -6.49 -27.35
CA ILE A 73 13.08 -5.88 -28.40
C ILE A 73 12.32 -5.40 -29.64
N HIS A 74 12.18 -4.08 -29.79
CA HIS A 74 12.00 -3.51 -31.12
C HIS A 74 13.23 -2.67 -31.48
N LEU A 75 14.04 -3.32 -32.32
CA LEU A 75 14.98 -2.76 -33.29
C LEU A 75 14.38 -1.57 -34.05
#